data_AF-A0A2T0SMG3-F1
#
_entry.id   AF-A0A2T0SMG3-F1
#
_cell.length_a   1.000
_cell.length_b   1.000
_cell.length_c   1.000
_cell.angle_alpha   90.00
_cell.angle_beta   90.00
_cell.angle_gamma   90.00
#
_symmetry.space_group_name_H-M   'P 1'
#
loop_
_entity.id
_entity.type
_entity.pdbx_description
1 polymer ?
#
loop_
_entity_poly.entity_id
_entity_poly.type
_entity_poly.pdbx_seq_one_letter_code
_entity_poly.pdbx_strand_id
1 'polypeptide(L)'
;MTTIEINVSDETLARYGDASAIAARLEKLLIWEELSAQAKTVNSSLQEAGVDWEEVAKEARQEAWDRYKYTVQDKLPPEAFN
;
A
#
# COMPACT_ATOMS: atom_id res chain seq x y z
N MET A 1 -3.09 16.49 -23.07
CA MET A 1 -4.03 15.47 -22.57
C MET A 1 -4.29 14.54 -23.74
N THR A 2 -3.97 13.26 -23.60
CA THR A 2 -4.14 12.27 -24.67
C THR A 2 -5.37 11.43 -24.35
N THR A 3 -6.31 11.34 -25.28
CA THR A 3 -7.54 10.55 -25.10
C THR A 3 -7.38 9.21 -25.79
N ILE A 4 -7.80 8.13 -25.11
CA ILE A 4 -7.86 6.78 -25.67
C ILE A 4 -9.33 6.38 -25.73
N GLU A 5 -9.77 5.92 -26.89
CA GLU A 5 -11.12 5.37 -27.07
C GLU A 5 -11.08 3.84 -26.90
N ILE A 6 -12.02 3.31 -26.15
CA ILE A 6 -12.16 1.89 -25.88
C ILE A 6 -13.60 1.48 -26.11
N ASN A 7 -13.79 0.42 -26.90
CA ASN A 7 -15.10 -0.17 -27.14
C ASN A 7 -15.42 -1.14 -26.00
N VAL A 8 -16.56 -0.92 -25.36
CA VAL A 8 -17.06 -1.73 -24.25
C VAL A 8 -18.38 -2.36 -24.66
N SER A 9 -18.58 -3.65 -24.38
CA SER A 9 -19.85 -4.31 -24.69
C SER A 9 -20.98 -3.87 -23.76
N ASP A 10 -22.22 -3.92 -24.24
CA ASP A 10 -23.40 -3.61 -23.42
C ASP A 10 -23.51 -4.52 -22.19
N GLU A 11 -23.08 -5.79 -22.30
CA GLU A 11 -23.01 -6.71 -21.16
C GLU A 11 -22.05 -6.20 -20.08
N THR A 12 -20.91 -5.63 -20.49
CA THR A 12 -19.91 -5.09 -19.58
C THR A 12 -20.44 -3.83 -18.88
N LEU A 13 -21.14 -2.96 -19.61
CA LEU A 13 -21.83 -1.79 -19.04
C LEU A 13 -22.92 -2.20 -18.05
N ALA A 14 -23.71 -3.23 -18.38
CA ALA A 14 -24.74 -3.75 -17.47
C ALA A 14 -24.15 -4.35 -16.19
N ARG A 15 -22.96 -4.96 -16.26
CA ARG A 15 -22.32 -5.62 -15.11
C ARG A 15 -21.52 -4.67 -14.23
N TYR A 16 -20.86 -3.67 -14.81
CA TYR A 16 -19.88 -2.83 -14.10
C TYR A 16 -20.28 -1.35 -14.03
N GLY A 17 -21.44 -0.98 -14.58
CA GLY A 17 -21.93 0.38 -14.60
C GLY A 17 -21.55 1.13 -15.87
N ASP A 18 -21.83 2.43 -15.88
CA ASP A 18 -21.57 3.28 -17.03
C ASP A 18 -20.06 3.42 -17.36
N ALA A 19 -19.77 4.08 -18.49
CA ALA A 19 -18.41 4.31 -18.94
C ALA A 19 -17.53 5.04 -17.90
N SER A 20 -18.13 5.89 -17.05
CA SER A 20 -17.38 6.63 -16.02
C SER A 20 -16.92 5.72 -14.89
N ALA A 21 -17.75 4.77 -14.47
CA ALA A 21 -17.40 3.77 -13.47
C ALA A 21 -16.25 2.86 -13.97
N ILE A 22 -16.30 2.48 -15.25
CA ILE A 22 -15.26 1.68 -15.89
C ILE A 22 -13.95 2.46 -15.99
N ALA A 23 -14.00 3.74 -16.38
CA ALA A 23 -12.82 4.61 -16.44
C ALA A 23 -12.16 4.77 -15.06
N ALA A 24 -12.94 5.05 -14.02
CA ALA A 24 -12.43 5.18 -12.65
C ALA A 24 -11.80 3.87 -12.14
N ARG A 25 -12.37 2.72 -12.54
CA ARG A 25 -11.79 1.41 -12.19
C ARG A 25 -10.49 1.15 -12.93
N LEU A 26 -10.41 1.48 -14.22
CA LEU A 26 -9.18 1.38 -15.01
C LEU A 26 -8.08 2.26 -14.44
N GLU A 27 -8.39 3.49 -14.04
CA GLU A 27 -7.43 4.39 -13.38
C GLU A 27 -6.87 3.76 -12.10
N LYS A 28 -7.74 3.22 -11.23
CA LYS A 28 -7.30 2.52 -10.02
C LYS A 28 -6.43 1.30 -10.31
N LEU A 29 -6.74 0.55 -11.36
CA LEU A 29 -5.94 -0.62 -11.77
C LEU A 29 -4.56 -0.20 -12.26
N LEU A 30 -4.45 0.87 -13.03
CA LEU A 30 -3.17 1.37 -13.52
C LEU A 30 -2.30 1.88 -12.36
N ILE A 31 -2.89 2.62 -11.41
CA ILE A 31 -2.20 3.07 -10.20
C ILE A 31 -1.74 1.85 -9.38
N TRP A 32 -2.58 0.83 -9.24
CA TRP A 32 -2.22 -0.39 -8.53
C TRP A 32 -1.06 -1.13 -9.19
N GLU A 33 -1.07 -1.28 -10.51
CA GLU A 33 0.03 -1.89 -11.27
C GLU A 33 1.35 -1.14 -11.06
N GLU A 34 1.31 0.20 -11.11
CA GLU A 34 2.49 1.03 -10.85
C GLU A 34 3.05 0.81 -9.44
N LEU A 35 2.18 0.88 -8.42
CA LEU A 35 2.56 0.66 -7.03
C LEU A 35 3.08 -0.76 -6.80
N SER A 36 2.48 -1.76 -7.44
CA SER A 36 2.89 -3.16 -7.37
C SER A 36 4.27 -3.37 -7.99
N ALA A 37 4.55 -2.73 -9.14
CA ALA A 37 5.86 -2.77 -9.76
C ALA A 37 6.94 -2.15 -8.85
N GLN A 38 6.66 -0.98 -8.29
CA GLN A 38 7.56 -0.31 -7.34
C GLN A 38 7.81 -1.17 -6.09
N ALA A 39 6.75 -1.75 -5.51
CA ALA A 39 6.85 -2.64 -4.35
C ALA A 39 7.71 -3.88 -4.65
N LYS A 40 7.58 -4.46 -5.84
CA LYS A 40 8.44 -5.57 -6.28
C LYS A 40 9.91 -5.16 -6.36
N THR A 41 10.21 -3.98 -6.92
CA THR A 41 11.58 -3.46 -6.97
C THR A 41 12.16 -3.27 -5.57
N VAL A 42 11.40 -2.68 -4.65
CA VAL A 42 11.84 -2.51 -3.26
C VAL A 42 12.09 -3.88 -2.62
N ASN A 43 11.17 -4.83 -2.78
CA ASN A 43 11.31 -6.16 -2.21
C ASN A 43 12.53 -6.92 -2.77
N SER A 44 12.79 -6.84 -4.08
CA SER A 44 13.99 -7.44 -4.68
C SER A 44 15.27 -6.80 -4.14
N SER A 45 15.31 -5.47 -3.99
CA SER A 45 16.48 -4.79 -3.44
C SER A 45 16.73 -5.15 -1.97
N LEU A 46 15.68 -5.34 -1.17
CA LEU A 46 15.80 -5.81 0.22
C LEU A 46 16.34 -7.25 0.27
N GLN A 47 15.85 -8.13 -0.60
CA GLN A 47 16.35 -9.51 -0.72
C GLN A 47 17.82 -9.56 -1.17
N GLU A 48 18.21 -8.76 -2.16
CA GLU A 48 19.60 -8.65 -2.62
C GLU A 48 20.54 -8.10 -1.53
N ALA A 49 20.04 -7.18 -0.70
CA ALA A 49 20.78 -6.67 0.45
C ALA A 49 20.85 -7.67 1.62
N GLY A 50 20.22 -8.83 1.51
CA GLY A 50 20.16 -9.85 2.57
C GLY A 50 19.32 -9.41 3.78
N VAL A 51 18.43 -8.43 3.60
CA VAL A 51 17.56 -7.92 4.65
C VAL A 51 16.32 -8.80 4.74
N ASP A 52 16.15 -9.53 5.85
CA ASP A 52 14.89 -10.18 6.17
C ASP A 52 13.87 -9.13 6.62
N TRP A 53 13.20 -8.52 5.63
CA TRP A 53 12.22 -7.47 5.87
C TRP A 53 11.05 -7.94 6.74
N GLU A 54 10.67 -9.21 6.69
CA GLU A 54 9.59 -9.74 7.52
C GLU A 54 9.99 -9.75 8.99
N GLU A 55 11.23 -10.15 9.28
CA GLU A 55 11.79 -10.11 10.64
C GLU A 55 11.93 -8.66 11.13
N VAL A 56 12.52 -7.77 10.32
CA VAL A 56 12.66 -6.35 10.66
C VAL A 56 11.31 -5.67 10.90
N ALA A 57 10.32 -5.95 10.07
CA ALA A 57 8.98 -5.38 10.24
C ALA A 57 8.27 -5.93 11.48
N LYS A 58 8.53 -7.19 11.86
CA LYS A 58 8.00 -7.79 13.09
C LYS A 58 8.63 -7.16 14.33
N GLU A 59 9.94 -6.96 14.32
CA GLU A 59 10.66 -6.26 15.40
C GLU A 59 10.18 -4.82 15.55
N ALA A 60 10.06 -4.07 14.46
CA ALA A 60 9.58 -2.69 14.49
C ALA A 60 8.14 -2.57 15.02
N ARG A 61 7.25 -3.52 14.68
CA ARG A 61 5.89 -3.56 15.25
C ARG A 61 5.90 -3.85 16.74
N GLN A 62 6.75 -4.78 17.18
CA GLN A 62 6.88 -5.11 18.59
C GLN A 62 7.41 -3.92 19.38
N GLU A 63 8.45 -3.25 18.88
CA GLU A 63 9.01 -2.04 19.50
C GLU A 63 8.00 -0.89 19.57
N ALA A 64 7.25 -0.64 18.49
CA ALA A 64 6.21 0.37 18.47
C ALA A 64 5.08 0.05 19.48
N TRP A 65 4.71 -1.22 19.61
CA TRP A 65 3.71 -1.67 20.56
C TRP A 65 4.18 -1.55 22.01
N ASP A 66 5.43 -1.86 22.28
CA ASP A 66 6.02 -1.69 23.61
C ASP A 66 6.07 -0.21 23.99
N ARG A 67 6.52 0.67 23.09
CA ARG A 67 6.46 2.14 23.29
C ARG A 67 5.04 2.64 23.54
N TYR A 68 4.05 2.14 22.80
CA TYR A 68 2.64 2.47 23.01
C TYR A 68 2.13 2.01 24.38
N LYS A 69 2.46 0.79 24.80
CA LYS A 69 2.11 0.30 26.14
C LYS A 69 2.74 1.15 27.23
N TYR A 70 4.03 1.48 27.13
CA TYR A 70 4.68 2.33 28.13
C TYR A 70 4.09 3.74 28.20
N THR A 71 3.66 4.31 27.07
CA THR A 71 3.02 5.64 27.04
C THR A 71 1.58 5.65 27.55
N VAL A 72 0.82 4.56 27.34
CA VAL A 72 -0.63 4.51 27.69
C VAL A 72 -0.91 3.79 29.02
N GLN A 73 -0.17 2.73 29.36
CA GLN A 73 -0.34 1.98 30.61
C GLN A 73 0.48 2.54 31.77
N ASP A 74 1.70 3.04 31.54
CA ASP A 74 2.63 3.45 32.61
C ASP A 74 2.70 4.98 32.88
N LYS A 75 1.92 5.81 32.17
CA LYS A 75 1.81 7.27 32.39
C LYS A 75 3.15 8.03 32.51
N LEU A 76 4.22 7.60 31.84
CA LEU A 76 5.46 8.37 31.84
C LEU A 76 5.39 9.52 30.81
N PRO A 77 5.78 10.74 31.20
CA PRO A 77 5.75 11.89 30.29
C PRO A 77 6.77 11.72 29.13
N PRO A 78 6.53 12.36 27.98
CA PRO A 78 7.31 12.18 26.74
C PRO A 78 8.81 12.50 26.85
N GLU A 79 9.25 13.15 27.92
CA GLU A 79 10.63 13.64 28.14
C GLU A 79 11.64 12.52 28.46
N ALA A 80 11.18 11.29 28.71
CA ALA A 80 12.03 10.15 29.08
C ALA A 80 12.74 9.46 27.90
N PHE A 81 12.54 9.93 26.66
CA PHE A 81 12.98 9.25 25.43
C PHE A 81 13.91 10.08 24.52
N ASN A 82 14.57 11.12 25.06
CA ASN A 82 15.63 11.86 24.36
C ASN A 82 16.97 11.11 24.40
#